data_AF-A0A2V6BST2-F1
#
_entry.id   AF-A0A2V6BST2-F1
#
_cell.length_a   1.000
_cell.length_b   1.000
_cell.length_c   1.000
_cell.angle_alpha   90.00
_cell.angle_beta   90.00
_cell.angle_gamma   90.00
#
_symmetry.space_group_name_H-M   'P 1'
#
loop_
_entity.id
_entity.type
_entity.pdbx_description
1 polymer ?
#
loop_
_entity_poly.entity_id
_entity_poly.type
_entity_poly.pdbx_seq_one_letter_code
_entity_poly.pdbx_strand_id
1 'polypeptide(L)'
;FDEPHAEIDRENRLHVLHCSAPRAWSYAIIGLNGQLLSHSTLLETKSRPHFKRTADGEIAVIGGMTEATAAQAAAARSVVPKLSTRPNEKPRGN
;
A
#
# COMPACT_ATOMS: atom_id res chain seq x y z
N PHE A 1 -11.56 -14.90 9.71
CA PHE A 1 -10.40 -14.64 8.84
C PHE A 1 -10.83 -15.01 7.43
N ASP A 2 -10.51 -14.17 6.45
CA ASP A 2 -10.83 -14.45 5.05
C ASP A 2 -9.88 -15.54 4.50
N GLU A 3 -10.32 -16.27 3.47
CA GLU A 3 -9.47 -17.24 2.78
C GLU A 3 -8.25 -16.54 2.17
N PRO A 4 -7.04 -17.13 2.22
CA PRO A 4 -5.87 -16.53 1.61
C PRO A 4 -6.08 -16.38 0.10
N HIS A 5 -5.85 -15.18 -0.41
CA HIS A 5 -5.91 -14.92 -1.84
C HIS A 5 -4.54 -15.21 -2.46
N ALA A 6 -4.53 -15.89 -3.60
CA ALA A 6 -3.32 -16.27 -4.30
C ALA A 6 -3.44 -15.97 -5.80
N GLU A 7 -2.43 -15.33 -6.38
CA GLU A 7 -2.34 -15.10 -7.83
C GLU A 7 -0.91 -15.30 -8.34
N ILE A 8 -0.79 -15.67 -9.61
CA ILE A 8 0.50 -15.81 -10.30
C ILE A 8 0.61 -14.67 -11.31
N ASP A 9 1.73 -13.96 -11.28
CA ASP A 9 2.04 -12.90 -12.25
C ASP A 9 2.66 -13.44 -13.54
N ARG A 10 2.99 -12.55 -14.47
CA ARG A 10 3.62 -12.91 -15.75
C ARG A 10 5.02 -13.51 -15.62
N GLU A 11 5.73 -13.23 -14.52
CA GLU A 11 7.06 -13.78 -14.24
C GLU A 11 7.02 -15.13 -13.50
N ASN A 12 5.83 -15.72 -13.35
CA ASN A 12 5.58 -16.95 -12.57
C ASN A 12 5.95 -16.81 -11.09
N ARG A 13 5.81 -15.61 -10.52
CA ARG A 13 5.91 -15.39 -9.08
C ARG A 13 4.51 -15.54 -8.48
N LEU A 14 4.43 -16.28 -7.38
CA LEU A 14 3.22 -16.47 -6.60
C LEU A 14 3.09 -15.33 -5.58
N HIS A 15 2.00 -14.59 -5.70
CA HIS A 15 1.57 -13.55 -4.79
C HIS A 15 0.55 -14.13 -3.82
N VAL A 16 0.82 -14.08 -2.52
CA VAL A 16 -0.08 -14.57 -1.47
C VAL A 16 -0.46 -13.43 -0.54
N LEU A 17 -1.75 -13.26 -0.31
CA LEU A 17 -2.30 -12.25 0.57
C LEU A 17 -3.21 -12.92 1.60
N HIS A 18 -2.83 -12.84 2.89
CA HIS A 18 -3.60 -13.43 3.98
C HIS A 18 -3.89 -12.40 5.07
N CYS A 19 -5.10 -12.47 5.66
CA CYS A 19 -5.46 -11.64 6.79
C CYS A 19 -4.83 -12.22 8.06
N SER A 20 -3.81 -11.54 8.59
CA SER A 20 -3.04 -11.98 9.75
C SER A 20 -3.62 -11.49 11.09
N ALA A 21 -4.30 -10.34 11.07
CA ALA A 21 -5.05 -9.79 12.21
C ALA A 21 -6.16 -8.85 11.71
N PRO A 22 -7.07 -8.37 12.57
CA PRO A 22 -8.05 -7.36 12.17
C PRO A 22 -7.36 -6.14 11.54
N ARG A 23 -7.70 -5.84 10.28
CA ARG A 23 -7.13 -4.74 9.48
C ARG A 23 -5.62 -4.86 9.18
N ALA A 24 -5.00 -5.99 9.49
CA ALA A 24 -3.60 -6.28 9.16
C ALA A 24 -3.52 -7.52 8.26
N TRP A 25 -2.72 -7.40 7.22
CA TRP A 25 -2.58 -8.40 6.18
C TRP A 25 -1.12 -8.68 5.92
N SER A 26 -0.79 -9.94 5.71
CA SER A 26 0.55 -10.35 5.31
C SER A 26 0.54 -10.63 3.81
N TYR A 27 1.52 -10.05 3.13
CA TYR A 27 1.71 -10.17 1.70
C TYR A 27 3.07 -10.77 1.44
N ALA A 28 3.10 -11.89 0.72
CA ALA A 28 4.30 -12.60 0.35
C ALA A 28 4.39 -12.74 -1.17
N ILE A 29 5.61 -12.64 -1.70
CA ILE A 29 5.94 -12.98 -3.08
C ILE A 29 6.89 -14.17 -3.02
N ILE A 30 6.50 -15.26 -3.66
CA ILE A 30 7.21 -16.54 -3.64
C ILE A 30 7.58 -16.86 -5.08
N GLY A 31 8.84 -17.24 -5.34
CA GLY A 31 9.23 -17.66 -6.68
C GLY A 31 8.67 -19.04 -7.03
N LEU A 32 8.59 -19.32 -8.33
CA LEU A 32 8.67 -20.69 -8.82
C LEU A 32 9.91 -21.33 -8.17
N ASN A 33 9.96 -22.54 -7.65
CA ASN A 33 11.05 -23.03 -6.75
C ASN A 33 10.87 -22.72 -5.24
N GLY A 34 9.85 -21.93 -4.86
CA GLY A 34 9.35 -21.86 -3.48
C GLY A 34 10.14 -20.97 -2.52
N GLN A 35 11.16 -20.27 -3.01
CA GLN A 35 11.89 -19.24 -2.28
C GLN A 35 10.99 -18.03 -1.99
N LEU A 36 11.06 -17.54 -0.76
CA LEU A 36 10.41 -16.28 -0.38
C LEU A 36 11.22 -15.11 -0.95
N LEU A 37 10.67 -14.41 -1.94
CA LEU A 37 11.29 -13.26 -2.57
C LEU A 37 11.08 -11.99 -1.78
N SER A 38 9.87 -11.82 -1.23
CA SER A 38 9.52 -10.67 -0.40
C SER A 38 8.41 -11.03 0.57
N HIS A 39 8.42 -10.37 1.74
CA HIS A 39 7.35 -10.44 2.70
C HIS A 39 7.13 -9.06 3.31
N SER A 40 5.88 -8.66 3.47
CA SER A 40 5.49 -7.36 4.00
C SER A 40 4.17 -7.43 4.73
N THR A 41 4.01 -6.56 5.72
CA THR A 41 2.73 -6.34 6.40
C THR A 41 2.05 -5.12 5.79
N LEU A 42 0.77 -5.28 5.46
CA LEU A 42 -0.11 -4.26 4.92
C LEU A 42 -1.20 -3.93 5.93
N LEU A 43 -1.46 -2.64 6.09
CA LEU A 43 -2.60 -2.12 6.84
C LEU A 43 -3.75 -1.83 5.88
N GLU A 44 -4.95 -2.24 6.28
CA GLU A 44 -6.17 -1.95 5.56
C GLU A 44 -6.46 -0.44 5.56
N THR A 45 -6.71 0.09 4.36
CA THR A 45 -6.98 1.51 4.13
C THR A 45 -8.49 1.79 4.11
N LYS A 46 -9.04 2.20 2.96
CA LYS A 46 -10.48 2.41 2.75
C LYS A 46 -11.23 1.12 2.43
N SER A 47 -10.52 0.11 1.95
CA SER A 47 -11.06 -1.19 1.53
C SER A 47 -10.08 -2.28 1.91
N ARG A 48 -10.56 -3.52 2.01
CA ARG A 48 -9.70 -4.68 2.21
C ARG A 48 -8.67 -4.83 1.09
N PRO A 49 -7.42 -5.21 1.44
CA PRO A 49 -6.40 -5.59 0.47
C PRO A 49 -6.90 -6.68 -0.49
N HIS A 50 -6.70 -6.48 -1.79
CA HIS A 50 -6.98 -7.47 -2.83
C HIS A 50 -6.03 -7.28 -4.02
N PHE A 51 -5.89 -8.32 -4.84
CA PHE A 51 -5.07 -8.26 -6.04
C PHE A 51 -5.80 -7.57 -7.19
N LYS A 52 -5.03 -6.84 -7.98
CA LYS A 52 -5.44 -6.29 -9.27
C LYS A 52 -4.31 -6.51 -10.27
N ARG A 53 -4.62 -7.21 -11.35
CA ARG A 53 -3.69 -7.39 -12.46
C ARG A 53 -3.55 -6.09 -13.25
N THR A 54 -2.33 -5.68 -13.54
CA THR A 54 -2.03 -4.50 -14.35
C THR A 54 -2.07 -4.83 -15.85
N ALA A 55 -1.99 -3.81 -16.71
CA ALA A 55 -1.93 -4.01 -18.16
C ALA A 55 -0.70 -4.82 -18.60
N ASP A 56 0.39 -4.74 -17.83
CA ASP A 56 1.67 -5.40 -18.14
C ASP A 56 1.69 -6.89 -17.71
N GLY A 57 0.69 -7.31 -16.92
CA GLY A 57 0.60 -8.65 -16.34
C GLY A 57 1.19 -8.77 -14.94
N GLU A 58 1.59 -7.65 -14.33
CA GLU A 58 2.04 -7.59 -12.94
C GLU A 58 0.84 -7.66 -11.97
N ILE A 59 1.09 -8.10 -10.74
CA ILE A 59 0.10 -8.10 -9.67
C ILE A 59 0.34 -6.92 -8.74
N ALA A 60 -0.64 -6.02 -8.68
CA ALA A 60 -0.67 -4.91 -7.73
C ALA A 60 -1.61 -5.24 -6.56
N VAL A 61 -1.27 -4.74 -5.37
CA VAL A 61 -2.16 -4.82 -4.20
C VAL A 61 -2.90 -3.49 -4.04
N ILE A 62 -4.23 -3.56 -4.00
CA ILE A 62 -5.12 -2.40 -3.80
C ILE A 62 -5.81 -2.54 -2.45
N GLY A 63 -6.01 -1.44 -1.74
CA GLY A 63 -6.67 -1.42 -0.43
C GLY A 63 -5.73 -1.63 0.76
N GLY A 64 -4.47 -2.02 0.53
CA GLY A 64 -3.43 -2.13 1.56
C GLY A 64 -2.31 -1.10 1.37
N MET A 65 -1.73 -0.64 2.47
CA MET A 65 -0.48 0.14 2.48
C MET A 65 0.50 -0.46 3.49
N THR A 66 1.78 -0.46 3.16
CA THR A 66 2.81 -0.80 4.16
C THR A 66 2.86 0.29 5.23
N GLU A 67 3.33 -0.03 6.43
CA GLU A 67 3.45 0.95 7.51
C GLU A 67 4.35 2.13 7.11
N ALA A 68 5.45 1.86 6.39
CA ALA A 68 6.34 2.89 5.86
C ALA A 68 5.64 3.84 4.88
N THR A 69 4.85 3.30 3.94
CA THR A 69 4.09 4.13 2.98
C THR A 69 2.95 4.89 3.66
N ALA A 70 2.29 4.29 4.65
CA ALA A 70 1.27 4.96 5.45
C ALA A 70 1.86 6.14 6.26
N ALA A 71 3.03 5.95 6.89
CA ALA A 71 3.73 7.00 7.62
C ALA A 71 4.16 8.16 6.71
N GLN A 72 4.69 7.85 5.52
CA GLN A 72 5.05 8.86 4.51
C GLN A 72 3.83 9.63 4.00
N ALA A 73 2.72 8.94 3.74
CA ALA A 73 1.46 9.58 3.33
C ALA A 73 0.91 10.52 4.43
N ALA A 74 1.04 10.14 5.70
CA ALA A 74 0.67 10.99 6.82
C ALA A 74 1.57 12.24 6.93
N ALA A 75 2.88 12.06 6.76
CA ALA A 75 3.84 13.18 6.74
C ALA A 75 3.57 14.14 5.57
N ALA A 76 3.32 13.65 4.37
CA ALA A 76 3.00 14.48 3.21
C ALA A 76 1.74 15.35 3.43
N ARG A 77 0.70 14.81 4.08
CA ARG A 77 -0.51 15.58 4.45
C ARG A 77 -0.24 16.71 5.43
N SER A 78 0.82 16.62 6.24
CA SER A 78 1.19 17.70 7.16
C SER A 78 1.88 18.88 6.47
N VAL A 79 2.46 18.65 5.28
CA VAL A 79 3.17 19.67 4.48
C VAL A 79 2.22 20.44 3.56
N VAL A 80 1.06 19.86 3.20
CA VAL A 80 0.05 20.58 2.40
C VAL A 80 -0.59 21.69 3.24
N PRO A 81 -0.49 22.97 2.83
CA PRO A 81 -1.12 24.07 3.56
C PRO A 81 -2.63 23.82 3.67
N LYS A 82 -3.15 23.87 4.90
CA LYS A 82 -4.60 23.80 5.13
C LYS A 82 -5.26 25.01 4.47
N LEU A 83 -6.50 24.86 4.03
CA LEU A 83 -7.29 25.95 3.44
C LEU A 83 -7.45 27.14 4.41
N SER A 84 -7.30 26.91 5.72
CA SER A 84 -7.30 27.94 6.76
C SER A 84 -5.94 28.63 6.97
N THR A 85 -4.87 28.19 6.31
CA THR A 85 -3.56 28.83 6.39
C THR A 85 -3.63 30.18 5.67
N ARG A 86 -3.76 31.25 6.46
CA ARG A 86 -3.69 32.61 5.93
C ARG A 86 -2.24 32.92 5.55
N PRO A 87 -1.98 33.52 4.37
CA PRO A 87 -0.65 34.00 4.02
C PRO A 87 -0.16 34.99 5.08
N ASN A 88 0.98 34.71 5.72
CA ASN A 88 1.60 35.65 6.65
C ASN A 88 2.60 36.52 5.89
N GLU A 89 2.11 37.51 5.16
CA GLU A 89 2.93 38.66 4.79
C GLU A 89 2.03 39.86 4.49
N LYS A 90 2.12 40.90 5.33
CA LYS A 90 1.64 42.22 4.98
C LYS A 90 2.54 42.76 3.86
N PRO A 91 2.01 43.20 2.71
CA PRO A 91 2.81 43.91 1.73
C PRO A 91 3.45 45.12 2.43
N ARG A 92 4.77 45.27 2.33
CA ARG A 92 5.47 46.49 2.74
C ARG A 92 5.07 47.58 1.74
N GLY A 93 4.19 48.49 2.17
CA GLY A 93 3.79 49.64 1.37
C GLY A 93 4.93 50.66 1.31
N ASN A 94 5.21 51.14 0.10
CA ASN A 94 5.98 52.35 -0.18
C ASN A 94 5.00 53.51 -0.37
#